data_AF-A0A094E329-F1
#
_entry.id   AF-A0A094E329-F1
#
_cell.length_a   1.000
_cell.length_b   1.000
_cell.length_c   1.000
_cell.angle_alpha   90.00
_cell.angle_beta   90.00
_cell.angle_gamma   90.00
#
_symmetry.space_group_name_H-M   'P 1'
#
loop_
_entity.id
_entity.type
_entity.pdbx_description
1 polymer ?
#
loop_
_entity_poly.entity_id
_entity_poly.type
_entity_poly.pdbx_seq_one_letter_code
_entity_poly.pdbx_strand_id
1 'polypeptide(L)'
;MVSWGTIKSLLMFFGPMLLPKAIGYYRSFRANAKKPGRPIRPVPPAVSRALGILFVIVVILLIATLPMFSEENIFSKTQSRIQIPVDVLFTRLTAIRPNGLTELDHRLREKLVSLESKLLYLKFGPDAIGNCLFCKADDHRSFYYYTMSSVLIPHIFNLAVLAVATSGMFVGEEGTVWRRFATICAVIIAVVDMSYLSEYDHKLNAKATRLEDLDMFFWRTHTYRYIALAGLDGLIGWLLFLSSTNRAFVIPVSPAERLETATKVLDSARSKMSAAAVLLNTVNRDEGLRGKAGEYWVNETRVMSEIMAEREVVDSVNNTLQSRVNMAAITSDADSYTKNMIGSFQTMEQAA
;
A
#
# COMPACT_ATOMS: atom_id res chain seq x y z
N MET A 1 -20.80 16.02 -14.12
CA MET A 1 -19.42 16.39 -14.51
C MET A 1 -18.86 17.29 -13.43
N VAL A 2 -17.79 16.91 -12.73
CA VAL A 2 -17.18 17.80 -11.73
C VAL A 2 -16.57 18.98 -12.48
N SER A 3 -17.14 20.17 -12.32
CA SER A 3 -16.63 21.36 -13.01
C SER A 3 -15.24 21.71 -12.47
N TRP A 4 -14.37 22.26 -13.32
CA TRP A 4 -13.09 22.82 -12.88
C TRP A 4 -13.26 23.85 -11.75
N GLY A 5 -14.39 24.56 -11.73
CA GLY A 5 -14.75 25.47 -10.65
C GLY A 5 -14.94 24.76 -9.30
N THR A 6 -15.55 23.57 -9.30
CA THR A 6 -15.74 22.75 -8.09
C THR A 6 -14.41 22.26 -7.54
N ILE A 7 -13.50 21.80 -8.42
CA ILE A 7 -12.14 21.39 -8.04
C ILE A 7 -11.36 22.59 -7.48
N LYS A 8 -11.45 23.76 -8.14
CA LYS A 8 -10.78 24.98 -7.71
C LYS A 8 -11.27 25.45 -6.34
N SER A 9 -12.58 25.41 -6.09
CA SER A 9 -13.16 25.77 -4.78
C SER A 9 -12.73 24.80 -3.68
N LEU A 10 -12.70 23.49 -3.96
CA LEU A 10 -12.23 22.49 -3.00
C LEU A 10 -10.73 22.69 -2.70
N LEU A 11 -9.93 22.99 -3.73
CA LEU A 11 -8.50 23.20 -3.60
C LEU A 11 -8.15 24.53 -2.94
N MET A 12 -8.95 25.58 -3.13
CA MET A 12 -8.80 26.83 -2.37
C MET A 12 -9.19 26.69 -0.91
N PHE A 13 -10.23 25.90 -0.61
CA PHE A 13 -10.71 25.71 0.75
C PHE A 13 -9.80 24.76 1.56
N PHE A 14 -9.46 23.60 1.00
CA PHE A 14 -8.62 22.61 1.69
C PHE A 14 -7.13 22.78 1.40
N GLY A 15 -6.74 23.52 0.36
CA GLY A 15 -5.34 23.74 -0.01
C GLY A 15 -4.50 24.30 1.14
N PRO A 16 -4.89 25.39 1.80
CA PRO A 16 -4.13 25.95 2.93
C PRO A 16 -3.93 24.97 4.09
N MET A 17 -4.83 24.00 4.26
CA MET A 17 -4.77 23.01 5.33
C MET A 17 -4.00 21.74 4.92
N LEU A 18 -4.13 21.30 3.67
CA LEU A 18 -3.51 20.08 3.15
C LEU A 18 -2.08 20.32 2.64
N LEU A 19 -1.81 21.47 2.02
CA LEU A 19 -0.52 21.81 1.43
C LEU A 19 0.65 21.78 2.44
N PRO A 20 0.57 22.40 3.64
CA PRO A 20 1.66 22.33 4.61
C PRO A 20 1.88 20.91 5.14
N LYS A 21 0.83 20.09 5.26
CA LYS A 21 0.97 18.67 5.62
C LYS A 21 1.62 17.87 4.50
N ALA A 22 1.20 18.06 3.26
CA ALA A 22 1.78 17.39 2.09
C ALA A 22 3.27 17.76 1.91
N ILE A 23 3.62 19.04 2.07
CA ILE A 23 5.02 19.51 2.05
C ILE A 23 5.80 18.93 3.22
N GLY A 24 5.21 18.87 4.42
CA GLY A 24 5.81 18.24 5.60
C GLY A 24 6.10 16.74 5.37
N TYR A 25 5.14 16.01 4.80
CA TYR A 25 5.30 14.61 4.41
C TYR A 25 6.35 14.42 3.31
N TYR A 26 6.36 15.28 2.30
CA TYR A 26 7.36 15.22 1.23
C TYR A 26 8.77 15.51 1.75
N ARG A 27 8.93 16.53 2.60
CA ARG A 27 10.22 16.88 3.21
C ARG A 27 10.69 15.79 4.17
N SER A 28 9.82 15.21 4.98
CA SER A 28 10.17 14.10 5.87
C SER A 28 10.53 12.84 5.08
N PHE A 29 9.81 12.55 3.99
CA PHE A 29 10.13 11.46 3.07
C PHE A 29 11.50 11.64 2.43
N ARG A 30 11.78 12.83 1.88
CA ARG A 30 13.07 13.17 1.26
C ARG A 30 14.22 13.16 2.27
N ALA A 31 13.97 13.57 3.51
CA ALA A 31 14.97 13.55 4.58
C ALA A 31 15.26 12.12 5.09
N ASN A 32 14.24 11.26 5.15
CA ASN A 32 14.38 9.86 5.55
C ASN A 32 15.00 8.99 4.44
N ALA A 33 14.76 9.31 3.17
CA ALA A 33 15.39 8.64 2.04
C ALA A 33 16.92 8.84 1.96
N LYS A 34 17.43 9.92 2.56
CA LYS A 34 18.89 10.24 2.60
C LYS A 34 19.62 9.63 3.79
N LYS A 35 18.91 9.12 4.79
CA LYS A 35 19.54 8.41 5.92
C LYS A 35 19.78 6.96 5.49
N PRO A 36 20.92 6.34 5.84
CA PRO A 36 21.10 4.91 5.61
C PRO A 36 19.95 4.17 6.33
N GLY A 37 18.97 3.74 5.54
CA GLY A 37 17.74 3.13 6.02
C GLY A 37 17.99 1.71 6.51
N ARG A 38 16.95 1.11 7.12
CA ARG A 38 16.93 -0.33 7.39
C ARG A 38 17.22 -1.09 6.08
N PRO A 39 18.01 -2.18 6.10
CA PRO A 39 18.30 -2.95 4.90
C PRO A 39 17.00 -3.48 4.28
N ILE A 40 17.00 -3.63 2.95
CA ILE A 40 15.90 -4.24 2.21
C ILE A 40 15.73 -5.66 2.77
N ARG A 41 14.52 -5.97 3.23
CA ARG A 41 14.18 -7.28 3.77
C ARG A 41 13.21 -8.00 2.83
N PRO A 42 13.17 -9.34 2.82
CA PRO A 42 12.12 -10.10 2.16
C PRO A 42 10.75 -9.77 2.76
N VAL A 43 9.69 -9.99 1.97
CA VAL A 43 8.31 -9.74 2.40
C VAL A 43 7.97 -10.66 3.59
N PRO A 44 7.47 -10.11 4.72
CA PRO A 44 7.01 -10.94 5.83
C PRO A 44 5.89 -11.91 5.40
N PRO A 45 5.83 -13.15 5.92
CA PRO A 45 4.87 -14.16 5.47
C PRO A 45 3.40 -13.78 5.70
N ALA A 46 3.12 -12.94 6.71
CA ALA A 46 1.78 -12.38 6.93
C ALA A 46 1.38 -11.40 5.82
N VAL A 47 2.30 -10.50 5.44
CA VAL A 47 2.09 -9.54 4.35
C VAL A 47 1.98 -10.26 3.01
N SER A 48 2.77 -11.31 2.78
CA SER A 48 2.67 -12.12 1.56
C SER A 48 1.28 -12.74 1.37
N ARG A 49 0.64 -13.20 2.47
CA ARG A 49 -0.73 -13.72 2.43
C ARG A 49 -1.75 -12.63 2.11
N ALA A 50 -1.61 -11.46 2.71
CA ALA A 50 -2.47 -10.31 2.41
C ALA A 50 -2.33 -9.84 0.95
N LEU A 51 -1.10 -9.79 0.42
CA LEU A 51 -0.84 -9.49 -0.99
C LEU A 51 -1.46 -10.54 -1.91
N GLY A 52 -1.40 -11.82 -1.54
CA GLY A 52 -2.08 -12.89 -2.27
C GLY A 52 -3.59 -12.71 -2.32
N ILE A 53 -4.22 -12.37 -1.18
CA ILE A 53 -5.66 -12.09 -1.10
C ILE A 53 -6.01 -10.89 -2.00
N LEU A 54 -5.30 -9.77 -1.85
CA LEU A 54 -5.55 -8.57 -2.68
C LEU A 54 -5.36 -8.86 -4.17
N PHE A 55 -4.34 -9.64 -4.53
CA PHE A 55 -4.12 -10.03 -5.93
C PHE A 55 -5.30 -10.84 -6.49
N VAL A 56 -5.77 -11.84 -5.75
CA VAL A 56 -6.93 -12.65 -6.17
C VAL A 56 -8.18 -11.78 -6.31
N ILE A 57 -8.43 -10.87 -5.37
CA ILE A 57 -9.58 -9.97 -5.43
C ILE A 57 -9.47 -9.01 -6.62
N VAL A 58 -8.30 -8.42 -6.87
CA VAL A 58 -8.05 -7.59 -8.07
C VAL A 58 -8.36 -8.38 -9.34
N VAL A 59 -7.90 -9.63 -9.45
CA VAL A 59 -8.20 -10.48 -10.61
C VAL A 59 -9.69 -10.74 -10.74
N ILE A 60 -10.39 -11.06 -9.65
CA ILE A 60 -11.85 -11.26 -9.66
C ILE A 60 -12.58 -9.99 -10.11
N LEU A 61 -12.22 -8.83 -9.57
CA LEU A 61 -12.82 -7.54 -9.94
C LEU A 61 -12.56 -7.22 -11.42
N LEU A 62 -11.36 -7.48 -11.94
CA LEU A 62 -11.04 -7.30 -13.35
C LEU A 62 -11.81 -8.28 -14.24
N ILE A 63 -11.96 -9.54 -13.83
CA ILE A 63 -12.80 -10.52 -14.55
C ILE A 63 -14.25 -10.06 -14.58
N ALA A 64 -14.77 -9.50 -13.47
CA ALA A 64 -16.13 -8.96 -13.39
C ALA A 64 -16.37 -7.76 -14.34
N THR A 65 -15.31 -7.13 -14.89
CA THR A 65 -15.48 -6.10 -15.93
C THR A 65 -15.85 -6.67 -17.30
N LEU A 66 -15.64 -7.98 -17.52
CA LEU A 66 -15.90 -8.61 -18.80
C LEU A 66 -17.40 -8.65 -19.09
N PRO A 67 -17.81 -8.50 -20.38
CA PRO A 67 -19.21 -8.44 -20.77
C PRO A 67 -19.99 -9.73 -20.47
N MET A 68 -19.31 -10.85 -20.19
CA MET A 68 -19.95 -12.10 -19.76
C MET A 68 -20.53 -12.02 -18.35
N PHE A 69 -19.98 -11.16 -17.48
CA PHE A 69 -20.41 -10.98 -16.09
C PHE A 69 -21.30 -9.74 -15.90
N SER A 70 -21.66 -9.07 -17.00
CA SER A 70 -22.59 -7.94 -16.99
C SER A 70 -23.93 -8.37 -17.60
N GLU A 71 -25.01 -7.77 -17.14
CA GLU A 71 -26.34 -8.04 -17.71
C GLU A 71 -26.39 -7.67 -19.20
N GLU A 72 -27.19 -8.37 -19.99
CA GLU A 72 -27.25 -8.11 -21.42
C GLU A 72 -28.01 -6.81 -21.74
N ASN A 73 -27.42 -5.96 -22.59
CA ASN A 73 -28.12 -4.81 -23.15
C ASN A 73 -28.94 -5.23 -24.40
N ILE A 74 -30.27 -5.16 -24.29
CA ILE A 74 -31.19 -5.55 -25.36
C ILE A 74 -31.06 -4.63 -26.60
N PHE A 75 -30.80 -3.33 -26.41
CA PHE A 75 -30.62 -2.38 -27.51
C PHE A 75 -29.33 -2.66 -28.28
N SER A 76 -28.24 -2.99 -27.57
CA SER A 76 -26.97 -3.37 -28.19
C SER A 76 -27.05 -4.72 -28.89
N LYS A 77 -27.72 -5.71 -28.28
CA LYS A 77 -27.89 -7.04 -28.89
C LYS A 77 -28.72 -6.99 -30.17
N THR A 78 -29.80 -6.21 -30.17
CA THR A 78 -30.69 -6.08 -31.34
C THR A 78 -30.27 -5.01 -32.33
N GLN A 79 -29.17 -4.29 -32.06
CA GLN A 79 -28.70 -3.14 -32.85
C GLN A 79 -29.81 -2.11 -33.11
N SER A 80 -30.58 -1.78 -32.07
CA SER A 80 -31.78 -0.94 -32.19
C SER A 80 -31.60 0.43 -31.55
N ARG A 81 -32.12 1.48 -32.21
CA ARG A 81 -32.21 2.83 -31.65
C ARG A 81 -33.20 2.91 -30.47
N ILE A 82 -33.02 3.87 -29.58
CA ILE A 82 -33.85 4.03 -28.38
C ILE A 82 -35.34 4.30 -28.69
N GLN A 83 -35.63 4.95 -29.82
CA GLN A 83 -36.99 5.30 -30.26
C GLN A 83 -37.75 4.13 -30.91
N ILE A 84 -37.16 2.94 -31.02
CA ILE A 84 -37.81 1.78 -31.63
C ILE A 84 -39.11 1.41 -30.89
N PRO A 85 -40.20 1.05 -31.59
CA PRO A 85 -41.39 0.48 -30.95
C PRO A 85 -41.05 -0.82 -30.20
N VAL A 86 -41.70 -1.04 -29.05
CA VAL A 86 -41.39 -2.18 -28.17
C VAL A 86 -41.63 -3.52 -28.87
N ASP A 87 -42.75 -3.68 -29.59
CA ASP A 87 -43.05 -4.94 -30.26
C ASP A 87 -41.99 -5.30 -31.31
N VAL A 88 -41.47 -4.31 -32.03
CA VAL A 88 -40.40 -4.53 -33.01
C VAL A 88 -39.09 -4.92 -32.30
N LEU A 89 -38.78 -4.28 -31.17
CA LEU A 89 -37.60 -4.62 -30.37
C LEU A 89 -37.62 -6.07 -29.90
N PHE A 90 -38.75 -6.51 -29.33
CA PHE A 90 -38.89 -7.88 -28.83
C PHE A 90 -39.05 -8.90 -29.95
N THR A 91 -39.64 -8.54 -31.09
CA THR A 91 -39.65 -9.41 -32.28
C THR A 91 -38.23 -9.67 -32.78
N ARG A 92 -37.37 -8.65 -32.81
CA ARG A 92 -35.94 -8.81 -33.14
C ARG A 92 -35.19 -9.62 -32.10
N LEU A 93 -35.49 -9.41 -30.82
CA LEU A 93 -34.87 -10.17 -29.73
C LEU A 93 -35.21 -11.67 -29.83
N THR A 94 -36.47 -12.01 -30.10
CA THR A 94 -36.91 -13.39 -30.33
C THR A 94 -36.20 -14.02 -31.52
N ALA A 95 -35.96 -13.27 -32.60
CA ALA A 95 -35.24 -13.77 -33.77
C ALA A 95 -33.76 -14.10 -33.49
N ILE A 96 -33.14 -13.42 -32.53
CA ILE A 96 -31.73 -13.62 -32.15
C ILE A 96 -31.59 -14.73 -31.10
N ARG A 97 -32.59 -14.95 -30.25
CA ARG A 97 -32.54 -15.91 -29.15
C ARG A 97 -33.05 -17.29 -29.59
N PRO A 98 -32.19 -18.32 -29.65
CA PRO A 98 -32.60 -19.66 -30.10
C PRO A 98 -33.58 -20.34 -29.13
N ASN A 99 -33.52 -20.00 -27.84
CA ASN A 99 -34.33 -20.59 -26.78
C ASN A 99 -35.60 -19.76 -26.45
N GLY A 100 -35.92 -18.75 -27.26
CA GLY A 100 -37.04 -17.84 -27.01
C GLY A 100 -36.74 -16.74 -25.99
N LEU A 101 -37.79 -16.02 -25.58
CA LEU A 101 -37.73 -14.94 -24.61
C LEU A 101 -37.64 -15.50 -23.17
N THR A 102 -36.83 -14.86 -22.34
CA THR A 102 -36.71 -15.16 -20.92
C THR A 102 -37.84 -14.50 -20.13
N GLU A 103 -38.07 -14.97 -18.89
CA GLU A 103 -39.05 -14.36 -17.98
C GLU A 103 -38.78 -12.87 -17.72
N LEU A 104 -37.49 -12.49 -17.63
CA LEU A 104 -37.09 -11.08 -17.53
C LEU A 104 -37.52 -10.29 -18.77
N ASP A 105 -37.36 -10.86 -19.97
CA ASP A 105 -37.75 -10.19 -21.21
C ASP A 105 -39.26 -9.92 -21.26
N HIS A 106 -40.07 -10.86 -20.78
CA HIS A 106 -41.52 -10.69 -20.73
C HIS A 106 -41.89 -9.50 -19.83
N ARG A 107 -41.29 -9.40 -18.63
CA ARG A 107 -41.49 -8.27 -17.71
C ARG A 107 -40.97 -6.95 -18.30
N LEU A 108 -39.83 -6.99 -19.00
CA LEU A 108 -39.26 -5.82 -19.67
C LEU A 108 -40.16 -5.35 -20.82
N ARG A 109 -40.78 -6.27 -21.56
CA ARG A 109 -41.70 -5.93 -22.65
C ARG A 109 -42.89 -5.11 -22.14
N GLU A 110 -43.45 -5.48 -20.99
CA GLU A 110 -44.56 -4.76 -20.38
C GLU A 110 -44.17 -3.36 -19.88
N LYS A 111 -42.92 -3.19 -19.43
CA LYS A 111 -42.47 -1.95 -18.78
C LYS A 111 -41.76 -0.96 -19.72
N LEU A 112 -41.21 -1.40 -20.85
CA LEU A 112 -40.44 -0.57 -21.78
C LEU A 112 -41.31 0.22 -22.79
N VAL A 113 -42.62 0.35 -22.53
CA VAL A 113 -43.59 0.99 -23.45
C VAL A 113 -43.29 2.46 -23.71
N SER A 114 -42.92 3.22 -22.68
CA SER A 114 -42.64 4.66 -22.79
C SER A 114 -41.19 4.95 -23.14
N LEU A 115 -40.92 6.13 -23.73
CA LEU A 115 -39.54 6.57 -23.93
C LEU A 115 -38.83 6.74 -22.57
N GLU A 116 -39.53 7.28 -21.57
CA GLU A 116 -38.96 7.49 -20.23
C GLU A 116 -38.49 6.18 -19.59
N SER A 117 -39.25 5.09 -19.69
CA SER A 117 -38.83 3.80 -19.13
C SER A 117 -37.63 3.21 -19.87
N LYS A 118 -37.48 3.47 -21.17
CA LYS A 118 -36.26 3.10 -21.92
C LYS A 118 -35.05 3.93 -21.51
N LEU A 119 -35.22 5.21 -21.18
CA LEU A 119 -34.13 6.04 -20.65
C LEU A 119 -33.70 5.58 -19.25
N LEU A 120 -34.67 5.26 -18.40
CA LEU A 120 -34.42 4.69 -17.07
C LEU A 120 -33.74 3.32 -17.15
N TYR A 121 -34.07 2.49 -18.14
CA TYR A 121 -33.38 1.23 -18.43
C TYR A 121 -31.88 1.43 -18.68
N LEU A 122 -31.50 2.47 -19.42
CA LEU A 122 -30.08 2.75 -19.69
C LEU A 122 -29.32 3.25 -18.45
N LYS A 123 -30.03 3.86 -17.49
CA LYS A 123 -29.46 4.36 -16.23
C LYS A 123 -29.37 3.27 -15.15
N PHE A 124 -30.44 2.54 -14.91
CA PHE A 124 -30.58 1.62 -13.78
C PHE A 124 -30.43 0.14 -14.14
N GLY A 125 -30.51 -0.20 -15.42
CA GLY A 125 -30.30 -1.55 -15.92
C GLY A 125 -31.57 -2.42 -16.03
N PRO A 126 -31.42 -3.63 -16.58
CA PRO A 126 -32.53 -4.57 -16.82
C PRO A 126 -33.23 -5.03 -15.53
N ASP A 127 -32.48 -5.43 -14.50
CA ASP A 127 -33.04 -5.93 -13.24
C ASP A 127 -33.94 -4.90 -12.56
N ALA A 128 -33.49 -3.64 -12.47
CA ALA A 128 -34.25 -2.57 -11.85
C ALA A 128 -35.59 -2.29 -12.55
N ILE A 129 -35.61 -2.35 -13.89
CA ILE A 129 -36.86 -2.17 -14.64
C ILE A 129 -37.72 -3.42 -14.52
N GLY A 130 -37.19 -4.61 -14.77
CA GLY A 130 -37.94 -5.87 -14.81
C GLY A 130 -38.51 -6.27 -13.45
N ASN A 131 -37.68 -6.30 -12.42
CA ASN A 131 -37.99 -6.97 -11.15
C ASN A 131 -38.42 -6.02 -10.02
N CYS A 132 -38.24 -4.71 -10.15
CA CYS A 132 -38.74 -3.79 -9.14
C CYS A 132 -40.28 -3.70 -9.15
N LEU A 133 -40.91 -4.00 -8.01
CA LEU A 133 -42.36 -4.01 -7.83
C LEU A 133 -42.95 -2.65 -7.43
N PHE A 134 -42.18 -1.82 -6.73
CA PHE A 134 -42.62 -0.51 -6.23
C PHE A 134 -42.13 0.67 -7.08
N CYS A 135 -41.27 0.41 -8.07
CA CYS A 135 -40.69 1.47 -8.89
C CYS A 135 -41.69 1.99 -9.93
N LYS A 136 -41.74 3.31 -10.08
CA LYS A 136 -42.62 4.00 -11.03
C LYS A 136 -41.81 4.90 -11.94
N ALA A 137 -42.15 4.94 -13.23
CA ALA A 137 -41.44 5.78 -14.21
C ALA A 137 -41.48 7.27 -13.85
N ASP A 138 -42.56 7.74 -13.22
CA ASP A 138 -42.72 9.14 -12.80
C ASP A 138 -41.83 9.50 -11.59
N ASP A 139 -41.49 8.53 -10.75
CA ASP A 139 -40.63 8.71 -9.58
C ASP A 139 -39.29 7.99 -9.76
N HIS A 140 -38.36 8.65 -10.43
CA HIS A 140 -37.00 8.15 -10.66
C HIS A 140 -36.23 7.79 -9.37
N ARG A 141 -36.60 8.36 -8.21
CA ARG A 141 -35.93 8.04 -6.94
C ARG A 141 -36.25 6.62 -6.47
N SER A 142 -37.42 6.10 -6.81
CA SER A 142 -37.81 4.71 -6.48
C SER A 142 -36.80 3.70 -7.05
N PHE A 143 -36.36 3.88 -8.31
CA PHE A 143 -35.34 3.05 -8.94
C PHE A 143 -33.95 3.22 -8.30
N TYR A 144 -33.61 4.43 -7.86
CA TYR A 144 -32.36 4.68 -7.14
C TYR A 144 -32.30 3.90 -5.81
N TYR A 145 -33.37 3.91 -5.02
CA TYR A 145 -33.39 3.17 -3.75
C TYR A 145 -33.31 1.66 -3.94
N TYR A 146 -33.93 1.14 -5.01
CA TYR A 146 -33.82 -0.28 -5.37
C TYR A 146 -32.37 -0.65 -5.74
N THR A 147 -31.79 0.09 -6.69
CA THR A 147 -30.43 -0.16 -7.22
C THR A 147 -29.31 0.20 -6.26
N MET A 148 -29.56 1.02 -5.26
CA MET A 148 -28.57 1.39 -4.24
C MET A 148 -27.96 0.15 -3.58
N SER A 149 -28.77 -0.87 -3.30
CA SER A 149 -28.30 -2.10 -2.68
C SER A 149 -27.29 -2.84 -3.56
N SER A 150 -27.62 -3.09 -4.83
CA SER A 150 -26.75 -3.81 -5.77
C SER A 150 -25.47 -3.02 -6.09
N VAL A 151 -25.54 -1.69 -6.10
CA VAL A 151 -24.37 -0.83 -6.28
C VAL A 151 -23.48 -0.80 -5.04
N LEU A 152 -24.04 -0.82 -3.83
CA LEU A 152 -23.28 -0.71 -2.58
C LEU A 152 -22.61 -2.02 -2.16
N ILE A 153 -23.19 -3.18 -2.49
CA ILE A 153 -22.64 -4.51 -2.18
C ILE A 153 -21.15 -4.67 -2.54
N PRO A 154 -20.70 -4.39 -3.78
CA PRO A 154 -19.29 -4.52 -4.13
C PRO A 154 -18.38 -3.60 -3.31
N HIS A 155 -18.85 -2.40 -2.92
CA HIS A 155 -18.07 -1.49 -2.06
C HIS A 155 -17.95 -2.02 -0.63
N ILE A 156 -19.03 -2.55 -0.06
CA ILE A 156 -19.02 -3.15 1.29
C ILE A 156 -18.10 -4.37 1.30
N PHE A 157 -18.23 -5.23 0.28
CA PHE A 157 -17.38 -6.40 0.13
C PHE A 157 -15.90 -5.99 0.04
N ASN A 158 -15.57 -5.02 -0.81
CA ASN A 158 -14.19 -4.57 -0.95
C ASN A 158 -13.65 -3.91 0.32
N LEU A 159 -14.48 -3.14 1.01
CA LEU A 159 -14.12 -2.56 2.31
C LEU A 159 -13.82 -3.65 3.34
N ALA A 160 -14.57 -4.75 3.36
CA ALA A 160 -14.32 -5.88 4.23
C ALA A 160 -12.99 -6.57 3.90
N VAL A 161 -12.71 -6.80 2.60
CA VAL A 161 -11.42 -7.34 2.13
C VAL A 161 -10.26 -6.44 2.58
N LEU A 162 -10.35 -5.13 2.33
CA LEU A 162 -9.33 -4.16 2.74
C LEU A 162 -9.17 -4.12 4.27
N ALA A 163 -10.26 -4.21 5.02
CA ALA A 163 -10.22 -4.24 6.47
C ALA A 163 -9.48 -5.47 7.01
N VAL A 164 -9.66 -6.64 6.38
CA VAL A 164 -8.91 -7.87 6.71
C VAL A 164 -7.43 -7.73 6.31
N ALA A 165 -7.17 -7.30 5.07
CA ALA A 165 -5.82 -7.17 4.51
C ALA A 165 -4.97 -6.07 5.19
N THR A 166 -5.59 -5.15 5.93
CA THR A 166 -4.91 -4.10 6.71
C THR A 166 -5.07 -4.28 8.22
N SER A 167 -5.65 -5.40 8.67
CA SER A 167 -5.84 -5.65 10.10
C SER A 167 -4.52 -6.00 10.80
N GLY A 168 -4.31 -5.41 11.98
CA GLY A 168 -3.14 -5.72 12.82
C GLY A 168 -3.11 -7.17 13.29
N MET A 169 -4.28 -7.80 13.47
CA MET A 169 -4.38 -9.21 13.85
C MET A 169 -3.89 -10.16 12.75
N PHE A 170 -4.07 -9.82 11.48
CA PHE A 170 -3.72 -10.70 10.36
C PHE A 170 -2.37 -10.37 9.72
N VAL A 171 -2.01 -9.07 9.65
CA VAL A 171 -0.84 -8.57 8.90
C VAL A 171 0.21 -7.95 9.81
N GLY A 172 -0.14 -7.57 11.04
CA GLY A 172 0.73 -6.87 11.98
C GLY A 172 0.75 -5.36 11.78
N GLU A 173 1.78 -4.71 12.33
CA GLU A 173 1.92 -3.24 12.31
C GLU A 173 2.00 -2.68 10.89
N GLU A 174 2.66 -3.41 9.99
CA GLU A 174 2.85 -3.03 8.57
C GLU A 174 1.51 -2.80 7.84
N GLY A 175 0.48 -3.60 8.16
CA GLY A 175 -0.87 -3.44 7.60
C GLY A 175 -1.65 -2.31 8.25
N THR A 176 -1.48 -2.15 9.56
CA THR A 176 -2.29 -1.23 10.38
C THR A 176 -2.08 0.22 10.00
N VAL A 177 -0.86 0.60 9.59
CA VAL A 177 -0.52 1.96 9.15
C VAL A 177 -1.39 2.41 7.96
N TRP A 178 -1.70 1.49 7.05
CA TRP A 178 -2.45 1.80 5.83
C TRP A 178 -3.96 1.68 5.99
N ARG A 179 -4.45 1.08 7.08
CA ARG A 179 -5.87 0.84 7.32
C ARG A 179 -6.72 2.10 7.21
N ARG A 180 -6.31 3.19 7.86
CA ARG A 180 -7.06 4.46 7.84
C ARG A 180 -7.13 5.04 6.41
N PHE A 181 -6.04 4.94 5.66
CA PHE A 181 -6.01 5.43 4.29
C PHE A 181 -6.90 4.59 3.39
N ALA A 182 -6.78 3.26 3.47
CA ALA A 182 -7.61 2.32 2.72
C ALA A 182 -9.11 2.52 2.98
N THR A 183 -9.51 2.65 4.25
CA THR A 183 -10.93 2.85 4.61
C THR A 183 -11.47 4.19 4.11
N ILE A 184 -10.71 5.28 4.24
CA ILE A 184 -11.12 6.60 3.73
C ILE A 184 -11.28 6.55 2.22
N CYS A 185 -10.31 5.99 1.49
CA CYS A 185 -10.38 5.88 0.03
C CYS A 185 -11.56 5.01 -0.41
N ALA A 186 -11.80 3.86 0.23
CA ALA A 186 -12.93 2.99 -0.08
C ALA A 186 -14.28 3.71 0.12
N VAL A 187 -14.44 4.45 1.23
CA VAL A 187 -15.66 5.23 1.49
C VAL A 187 -15.83 6.35 0.47
N ILE A 188 -14.76 7.07 0.11
CA ILE A 188 -14.83 8.12 -0.90
C ILE A 188 -15.27 7.55 -2.25
N ILE A 189 -14.69 6.43 -2.70
CA ILE A 189 -15.07 5.79 -3.96
C ILE A 189 -16.54 5.39 -3.95
N ALA A 190 -17.03 4.80 -2.85
CA ALA A 190 -18.44 4.44 -2.70
C ALA A 190 -19.38 5.66 -2.76
N VAL A 191 -19.02 6.75 -2.06
CA VAL A 191 -19.81 8.00 -2.07
C VAL A 191 -19.83 8.61 -3.47
N VAL A 192 -18.70 8.63 -4.18
CA VAL A 192 -18.60 9.15 -5.55
C VAL A 192 -19.42 8.32 -6.53
N ASP A 193 -19.40 6.99 -6.42
CA ASP A 193 -20.20 6.10 -7.27
C ASP A 193 -21.71 6.32 -7.05
N MET A 194 -22.14 6.41 -5.78
CA MET A 194 -23.54 6.68 -5.43
C MET A 194 -24.00 8.07 -5.87
N SER A 195 -23.17 9.11 -5.70
CA SER A 195 -23.50 10.46 -6.18
C SER A 195 -23.55 10.51 -7.70
N TYR A 196 -22.65 9.80 -8.39
CA TYR A 196 -22.65 9.72 -9.84
C TYR A 196 -23.94 9.06 -10.37
N LEU A 197 -24.42 7.98 -9.73
CA LEU A 197 -25.71 7.38 -10.06
C LEU A 197 -26.90 8.33 -9.79
N SER A 198 -26.88 9.03 -8.65
CA SER A 198 -27.95 9.94 -8.24
C SER A 198 -28.09 11.12 -9.22
N GLU A 199 -26.97 11.80 -9.50
CA GLU A 199 -26.94 13.05 -10.26
C GLU A 199 -26.99 12.87 -11.79
N TYR A 200 -26.86 11.65 -12.30
CA TYR A 200 -26.83 11.41 -13.73
C TYR A 200 -28.18 11.78 -14.40
N ASP A 201 -28.12 12.67 -15.39
CA ASP A 201 -29.26 13.07 -16.20
C ASP A 201 -29.51 12.06 -17.34
N HIS A 202 -30.48 11.17 -17.13
CA HIS A 202 -30.87 10.16 -18.13
C HIS A 202 -31.59 10.76 -19.35
N LYS A 203 -32.06 12.01 -19.27
CA LYS A 203 -32.80 12.66 -20.37
C LYS A 203 -31.89 13.08 -21.52
N LEU A 204 -30.57 13.12 -21.31
CA LEU A 204 -29.60 13.40 -22.37
C LEU A 204 -29.72 12.41 -23.54
N ASN A 205 -29.99 11.14 -23.23
CA ASN A 205 -30.18 10.08 -24.22
C ASN A 205 -31.48 10.22 -25.04
N ALA A 206 -32.43 11.08 -24.63
CA ALA A 206 -33.67 11.29 -25.38
C ALA A 206 -33.43 11.89 -26.79
N LYS A 207 -32.33 12.63 -26.95
CA LYS A 207 -31.94 13.29 -28.21
C LYS A 207 -31.12 12.38 -29.12
N ALA A 208 -30.66 11.22 -28.64
CA ALA A 208 -29.85 10.29 -29.40
C ALA A 208 -30.67 9.65 -30.53
N THR A 209 -30.19 9.76 -31.77
CA THR A 209 -30.87 9.20 -32.96
C THR A 209 -30.25 7.87 -33.41
N ARG A 210 -28.97 7.66 -33.10
CA ARG A 210 -28.20 6.44 -33.40
C ARG A 210 -27.88 5.68 -32.13
N LEU A 211 -27.54 4.40 -32.29
CA LEU A 211 -27.11 3.54 -31.19
C LEU A 211 -25.73 3.97 -30.63
N GLU A 212 -24.83 4.42 -31.51
CA GLU A 212 -23.48 4.87 -31.14
C GLU A 212 -23.49 6.12 -30.26
N ASP A 213 -24.50 6.97 -30.43
CA ASP A 213 -24.70 8.19 -29.64
C ASP A 213 -25.29 7.92 -28.26
N LEU A 214 -25.68 6.67 -27.97
CA LEU A 214 -26.38 6.31 -26.76
C LEU A 214 -25.42 6.09 -25.61
N ASP A 215 -25.58 6.86 -24.54
CA ASP A 215 -24.81 6.65 -23.32
C ASP A 215 -25.38 5.48 -22.50
N MET A 216 -24.69 4.34 -22.57
CA MET A 216 -25.01 3.11 -21.82
C MET A 216 -24.51 3.21 -20.37
N PHE A 217 -25.07 4.14 -19.61
CA PHE A 217 -24.60 4.52 -18.28
C PHE A 217 -24.47 3.33 -17.31
N PHE A 218 -25.47 2.46 -17.23
CA PHE A 218 -25.46 1.29 -16.33
C PHE A 218 -24.24 0.40 -16.56
N TRP A 219 -24.00 0.00 -17.81
CA TRP A 219 -22.88 -0.87 -18.18
C TRP A 219 -21.53 -0.16 -18.02
N ARG A 220 -21.45 1.12 -18.39
CA ARG A 220 -20.23 1.91 -18.24
C ARG A 220 -19.84 2.07 -16.77
N THR A 221 -20.80 2.40 -15.91
CA THR A 221 -20.56 2.54 -14.47
C THR A 221 -20.24 1.23 -13.79
N HIS A 222 -20.86 0.13 -14.22
CA HIS A 222 -20.48 -1.22 -13.80
C HIS A 222 -18.99 -1.47 -14.03
N THR A 223 -18.48 -1.24 -15.25
CA THR A 223 -17.05 -1.40 -15.56
C THR A 223 -16.17 -0.46 -14.74
N TYR A 224 -16.50 0.84 -14.66
CA TYR A 224 -15.70 1.80 -13.89
C TYR A 224 -15.66 1.49 -12.40
N ARG A 225 -16.75 1.00 -11.80
CA ARG A 225 -16.79 0.60 -10.40
C ARG A 225 -15.76 -0.48 -10.09
N TYR A 226 -15.77 -1.57 -10.87
CA TYR A 226 -14.83 -2.67 -10.66
C TYR A 226 -13.37 -2.27 -10.94
N ILE A 227 -13.13 -1.44 -11.95
CA ILE A 227 -11.78 -0.89 -12.22
C ILE A 227 -11.30 0.00 -11.08
N ALA A 228 -12.16 0.87 -10.53
CA ALA A 228 -11.82 1.75 -9.42
C ALA A 228 -11.50 0.96 -8.15
N LEU A 229 -12.28 -0.08 -7.84
CA LEU A 229 -12.02 -0.97 -6.72
C LEU A 229 -10.72 -1.76 -6.90
N ALA A 230 -10.51 -2.34 -8.09
CA ALA A 230 -9.27 -3.05 -8.41
C ALA A 230 -8.03 -2.12 -8.34
N GLY A 231 -8.18 -0.88 -8.79
CA GLY A 231 -7.15 0.15 -8.69
C GLY A 231 -6.81 0.50 -7.25
N LEU A 232 -7.82 0.63 -6.38
CA LEU A 232 -7.61 0.85 -4.95
C LEU A 232 -6.88 -0.32 -4.30
N ASP A 233 -7.30 -1.55 -4.55
CA ASP A 233 -6.68 -2.74 -3.97
C ASP A 233 -5.24 -2.92 -4.46
N GLY A 234 -5.00 -2.68 -5.75
CA GLY A 234 -3.66 -2.66 -6.34
C GLY A 234 -2.77 -1.60 -5.71
N LEU A 235 -3.30 -0.38 -5.47
CA LEU A 235 -2.58 0.69 -4.78
C LEU A 235 -2.24 0.29 -3.34
N ILE A 236 -3.19 -0.23 -2.57
CA ILE A 236 -2.94 -0.66 -1.19
C ILE A 236 -1.95 -1.82 -1.13
N GLY A 237 -2.09 -2.82 -2.02
CA GLY A 237 -1.13 -3.91 -2.14
C GLY A 237 0.28 -3.41 -2.48
N TRP A 238 0.39 -2.46 -3.40
CA TRP A 238 1.67 -1.82 -3.74
C TRP A 238 2.29 -1.08 -2.55
N LEU A 239 1.49 -0.31 -1.81
CA LEU A 239 1.95 0.40 -0.61
C LEU A 239 2.40 -0.57 0.50
N LEU A 240 1.67 -1.66 0.73
CA LEU A 240 2.05 -2.73 1.67
C LEU A 240 3.35 -3.41 1.27
N PHE A 241 3.54 -3.69 -0.01
CA PHE A 241 4.78 -4.26 -0.52
C PHE A 241 5.97 -3.31 -0.28
N LEU A 242 5.81 -2.03 -0.60
CA LEU A 242 6.87 -1.03 -0.44
C LEU A 242 7.23 -0.78 1.03
N SER A 243 6.23 -0.66 1.92
CA SER A 243 6.47 -0.44 3.35
C SER A 243 7.09 -1.68 4.00
N SER A 244 6.54 -2.86 3.72
CA SER A 244 7.00 -4.10 4.37
C SER A 244 8.41 -4.52 3.95
N THR A 245 8.88 -4.15 2.75
CA THR A 245 10.24 -4.47 2.26
C THR A 245 11.28 -3.41 2.59
N ASN A 246 10.92 -2.36 3.35
CA ASN A 246 11.74 -1.18 3.62
C ASN A 246 12.20 -0.44 2.35
N ARG A 247 11.50 -0.62 1.22
CA ARG A 247 11.83 0.06 -0.05
C ARG A 247 11.33 1.50 -0.08
N ALA A 248 10.19 1.77 0.55
CA ALA A 248 9.68 3.11 0.78
C ALA A 248 8.91 3.16 2.12
N PHE A 249 8.68 4.36 2.65
CA PHE A 249 7.93 4.56 3.91
C PHE A 249 8.55 3.84 5.13
N VAL A 250 9.89 3.84 5.24
CA VAL A 250 10.60 3.27 6.38
C VAL A 250 10.12 3.94 7.67
N ILE A 251 9.42 3.18 8.50
CA ILE A 251 8.99 3.63 9.82
C ILE A 251 10.26 3.75 10.67
N PRO A 252 10.62 4.95 11.15
CA PRO A 252 11.78 5.10 12.00
C PRO A 252 11.55 4.31 13.29
N VAL A 253 12.54 3.50 13.67
CA VAL A 253 12.58 2.76 14.94
C VAL A 253 12.21 3.73 16.07
N SER A 254 11.26 3.35 16.93
CA SER A 254 10.81 4.24 17.99
C SER A 254 11.98 4.64 18.91
N PRO A 255 12.01 5.85 19.49
CA PRO A 255 13.07 6.24 20.41
C PRO A 255 13.24 5.25 21.57
N ALA A 256 12.14 4.67 22.05
CA ALA A 256 12.14 3.65 23.10
C ALA A 256 12.83 2.36 22.66
N GLU A 257 12.52 1.86 21.46
CA GLU A 257 13.13 0.64 20.91
C GLU A 257 14.61 0.85 20.57
N ARG A 258 14.99 2.07 20.14
CA ARG A 258 16.41 2.46 19.99
C ARG A 258 17.13 2.45 21.34
N LEU A 259 16.51 3.03 22.37
CA LEU A 259 17.05 3.06 23.72
C LEU A 259 17.23 1.63 24.23
N GLU A 260 16.21 0.78 24.12
CA GLU A 260 16.26 -0.61 24.54
C GLU A 260 17.39 -1.39 23.84
N THR A 261 17.55 -1.20 22.53
CA THR A 261 18.63 -1.85 21.77
C THR A 261 20.00 -1.37 22.25
N ALA A 262 20.17 -0.06 22.46
CA ALA A 262 21.41 0.51 22.97
C ALA A 262 21.71 0.01 24.39
N THR A 263 20.69 -0.05 25.27
CA THR A 263 20.83 -0.57 26.64
C THR A 263 21.21 -2.04 26.64
N LYS A 264 20.63 -2.88 25.77
CA LYS A 264 21.02 -4.30 25.64
C LYS A 264 22.48 -4.48 25.24
N VAL A 265 22.97 -3.65 24.31
CA VAL A 265 24.37 -3.65 23.90
C VAL A 265 25.26 -3.18 25.05
N LEU A 266 24.86 -2.13 25.76
CA LEU A 266 25.59 -1.59 26.91
C LEU A 266 25.65 -2.59 28.07
N ASP A 267 24.56 -3.28 28.39
CA ASP A 267 24.50 -4.31 29.43
C ASP A 267 25.39 -5.50 29.08
N SER A 268 25.39 -5.93 27.81
CA SER A 268 26.27 -6.98 27.33
C SER A 268 27.75 -6.58 27.46
N ALA A 269 28.09 -5.33 27.12
CA ALA A 269 29.44 -4.81 27.30
C ALA A 269 29.82 -4.69 28.77
N ARG A 270 28.92 -4.18 29.62
CA ARG A 270 29.10 -4.06 31.08
C ARG A 270 29.32 -5.43 31.73
N SER A 271 28.54 -6.44 31.36
CA SER A 271 28.69 -7.81 31.85
C SER A 271 30.08 -8.37 31.52
N LYS A 272 30.53 -8.21 30.27
CA LYS A 272 31.87 -8.63 29.85
C LYS A 272 32.99 -7.89 30.58
N MET A 273 32.87 -6.56 30.73
CA MET A 273 33.85 -5.76 31.48
C MET A 273 33.89 -6.16 32.96
N SER A 274 32.74 -6.39 33.58
CA SER A 274 32.66 -6.86 34.96
C SER A 274 33.33 -8.22 35.13
N ALA A 275 33.06 -9.16 34.23
CA ALA A 275 33.72 -10.47 34.24
C ALA A 275 35.24 -10.35 34.07
N ALA A 276 35.70 -9.52 33.13
CA ALA A 276 37.12 -9.26 32.94
C ALA A 276 37.77 -8.60 34.17
N ALA A 277 37.08 -7.66 34.82
CA ALA A 277 37.55 -7.01 36.03
C ALA A 277 37.65 -8.00 37.21
N VAL A 278 36.69 -8.92 37.35
CA VAL A 278 36.76 -10.00 38.35
C VAL A 278 37.94 -10.90 38.06
N LEU A 279 38.13 -11.33 36.81
CA LEU A 279 39.27 -12.16 36.41
C LEU A 279 40.61 -11.47 36.72
N LEU A 280 40.78 -10.21 36.31
CA LEU A 280 41.99 -9.44 36.59
C LEU A 280 42.24 -9.27 38.09
N ASN A 281 41.19 -9.00 38.87
CA ASN A 281 41.31 -8.93 40.33
C ASN A 281 41.69 -10.28 40.95
N THR A 282 41.12 -11.38 40.47
CA THR A 282 41.48 -12.72 40.96
C THR A 282 42.93 -13.07 40.63
N VAL A 283 43.39 -12.78 39.41
CA VAL A 283 44.77 -13.01 39.00
C VAL A 283 45.74 -12.16 39.82
N ASN A 284 45.43 -10.88 40.06
CA ASN A 284 46.32 -10.00 40.84
C ASN A 284 46.36 -10.33 42.33
N ARG A 285 45.27 -10.85 42.90
CA ARG A 285 45.19 -11.18 44.33
C ARG A 285 45.80 -12.54 44.66
N ASP A 286 45.80 -13.49 43.73
CA ASP A 286 46.42 -14.80 43.91
C ASP A 286 47.88 -14.78 43.43
N GLU A 287 48.80 -15.13 44.33
CA GLU A 287 50.24 -15.08 44.03
C GLU A 287 50.68 -16.09 42.96
N GLY A 288 50.06 -17.28 42.92
CA GLY A 288 50.37 -18.30 41.92
C GLY A 288 49.87 -17.91 40.52
N LEU A 289 48.66 -17.35 40.41
CA LEU A 289 48.11 -16.87 39.15
C LEU A 289 48.86 -15.64 38.63
N ARG A 290 49.23 -14.71 39.52
CA ARG A 290 50.06 -13.54 39.19
C ARG A 290 51.42 -13.96 38.62
N GLY A 291 52.06 -14.96 39.23
CA GLY A 291 53.32 -15.53 38.73
C GLY A 291 53.17 -16.10 37.31
N LYS A 292 52.17 -16.96 37.08
CA LYS A 292 51.90 -17.54 35.76
C LYS A 292 51.54 -16.49 34.70
N ALA A 293 50.80 -15.45 35.05
CA ALA A 293 50.51 -14.35 34.14
C ALA A 293 51.78 -13.59 33.75
N GLY A 294 52.68 -13.32 34.70
CA GLY A 294 53.99 -12.73 34.43
C GLY A 294 54.85 -13.60 33.52
N GLU A 295 54.95 -14.89 33.81
CA GLU A 295 55.67 -15.86 32.97
C GLU A 295 55.11 -15.93 31.55
N TYR A 296 53.77 -15.94 31.41
CA TYR A 296 53.11 -15.90 30.10
C TYR A 296 53.54 -14.67 29.30
N TRP A 297 53.48 -13.47 29.87
CA TRP A 297 53.85 -12.24 29.15
C TRP A 297 55.33 -12.17 28.81
N VAL A 298 56.21 -12.63 29.70
CA VAL A 298 57.65 -12.73 29.43
C VAL A 298 57.91 -13.72 28.30
N ASN A 299 57.25 -14.88 28.32
CA ASN A 299 57.39 -15.89 27.29
C ASN A 299 56.80 -15.45 25.94
N GLU A 300 55.64 -14.81 25.93
CA GLU A 300 55.02 -14.23 24.73
C GLU A 300 55.94 -13.18 24.10
N THR A 301 56.52 -12.29 24.92
CA THR A 301 57.47 -11.26 24.45
C THR A 301 58.72 -11.90 23.86
N ARG A 302 59.24 -12.97 24.49
CA ARG A 302 60.40 -13.73 23.99
C ARG A 302 60.08 -14.47 22.70
N VAL A 303 58.95 -15.16 22.61
CA VAL A 303 58.52 -15.88 21.41
C VAL A 303 58.26 -14.90 20.28
N MET A 304 57.59 -13.78 20.55
CA MET A 304 57.32 -12.77 19.53
C MET A 304 58.61 -12.07 19.06
N SER A 305 59.60 -11.86 19.95
CA SER A 305 60.89 -11.32 19.53
C SER A 305 61.71 -12.32 18.73
N GLU A 306 61.64 -13.62 19.04
CA GLU A 306 62.24 -14.70 18.25
C GLU A 306 61.60 -14.79 16.85
N ILE A 307 60.26 -14.78 16.77
CA ILE A 307 59.52 -14.78 15.49
C ILE A 307 59.83 -13.51 14.68
N MET A 308 59.90 -12.34 15.31
CA MET A 308 60.26 -11.08 14.66
C MET A 308 61.75 -10.99 14.29
N ALA A 309 62.60 -11.90 14.77
CA ALA A 309 64.00 -12.02 14.35
C ALA A 309 64.16 -12.91 13.11
N GLU A 310 63.15 -13.69 12.73
CA GLU A 310 63.17 -14.50 11.52
C GLU A 310 63.10 -13.61 10.28
N ARG A 311 64.10 -13.74 9.39
CA ARG A 311 64.20 -12.94 8.17
C ARG A 311 62.95 -13.02 7.29
N GLU A 312 62.36 -14.20 7.16
CA GLU A 312 61.15 -14.40 6.35
C GLU A 312 59.94 -13.61 6.89
N VAL A 313 59.78 -13.53 8.21
CA VAL A 313 58.71 -12.78 8.86
C VAL A 313 58.96 -11.28 8.73
N VAL A 314 60.19 -10.82 8.96
CA VAL A 314 60.56 -9.41 8.77
C VAL A 314 60.30 -8.96 7.34
N ASP A 315 60.75 -9.73 6.35
CA ASP A 315 60.58 -9.41 4.94
C ASP A 315 59.10 -9.43 4.53
N SER A 316 58.30 -10.36 5.06
CA SER A 316 56.86 -10.44 4.84
C SER A 316 56.10 -9.27 5.48
N VAL A 317 56.42 -8.90 6.71
CA VAL A 317 55.83 -7.75 7.41
C VAL A 317 56.19 -6.45 6.68
N ASN A 318 57.45 -6.27 6.30
CA ASN A 318 57.91 -5.07 5.61
C ASN A 318 57.28 -4.95 4.22
N ASN A 319 57.13 -6.07 3.50
CA ASN A 319 56.41 -6.11 2.23
C ASN A 319 54.91 -5.79 2.40
N THR A 320 54.27 -6.29 3.46
CA THR A 320 52.85 -6.01 3.75
C THR A 320 52.63 -4.54 4.12
N LEU A 321 53.54 -3.97 4.93
CA LEU A 321 53.53 -2.56 5.29
C LEU A 321 53.77 -1.63 4.09
N GLN A 322 54.59 -2.03 3.13
CA GLN A 322 54.88 -1.23 1.93
C GLN A 322 53.83 -1.40 0.83
N SER A 323 53.25 -2.59 0.66
CA SER A 323 52.39 -2.91 -0.50
C SER A 323 50.89 -2.88 -0.22
N ARG A 324 50.44 -3.11 1.02
CA ARG A 324 49.01 -3.30 1.35
C ARG A 324 48.46 -2.37 2.43
N VAL A 325 49.32 -1.72 3.21
CA VAL A 325 48.90 -0.91 4.35
C VAL A 325 49.32 0.55 4.14
N ASN A 326 48.34 1.44 4.00
CA ASN A 326 48.61 2.88 3.95
C ASN A 326 48.89 3.40 5.36
N MET A 327 50.18 3.41 5.75
CA MET A 327 50.61 3.89 7.06
C MET A 327 50.16 5.32 7.35
N ALA A 328 50.13 6.20 6.35
CA ALA A 328 49.65 7.57 6.53
C ALA A 328 48.15 7.62 6.90
N ALA A 329 47.33 6.73 6.33
CA ALA A 329 45.93 6.61 6.69
C ALA A 329 45.75 6.11 8.13
N ILE A 330 46.52 5.11 8.55
CA ILE A 330 46.47 4.59 9.93
C ILE A 330 46.91 5.65 10.94
N THR A 331 47.98 6.39 10.64
CA THR A 331 48.47 7.45 11.54
C THR A 331 47.45 8.58 11.66
N SER A 332 46.79 8.94 10.55
CA SER A 332 45.70 9.92 10.54
C SER A 332 44.48 9.45 11.35
N ASP A 333 44.10 8.18 11.23
CA ASP A 333 42.99 7.60 12.00
C ASP A 333 43.31 7.56 13.50
N ALA A 334 44.53 7.20 13.86
CA ALA A 334 44.99 7.20 15.25
C ALA A 334 45.01 8.62 15.86
N ASP A 335 45.46 9.62 15.10
CA ASP A 335 45.40 11.03 15.49
C ASP A 335 43.96 11.50 15.66
N SER A 336 43.07 11.10 14.74
CA SER A 336 41.66 11.47 14.79
C SER A 336 40.96 10.81 15.98
N TYR A 337 41.28 9.55 16.29
CA TYR A 337 40.76 8.84 17.46
C TYR A 337 41.21 9.50 18.76
N THR A 338 42.49 9.83 18.88
CA THR A 338 43.06 10.49 20.07
C THR A 338 42.45 11.88 20.29
N LYS A 339 42.31 12.68 19.21
CA LYS A 339 41.65 13.99 19.26
C LYS A 339 40.19 13.89 19.67
N ASN A 340 39.45 12.88 19.17
CA ASN A 340 38.06 12.66 19.54
C ASN A 340 37.92 12.22 21.01
N MET A 341 38.81 11.37 21.51
CA MET A 341 38.83 10.97 22.93
C MET A 341 39.10 12.18 23.82
N ILE A 342 40.17 12.94 23.57
CA ILE A 342 40.54 14.12 24.38
C ILE A 342 39.45 15.20 24.29
N GLY A 343 38.90 15.45 23.10
CA GLY A 343 37.80 16.39 22.91
C GLY A 343 36.55 15.98 23.69
N SER A 344 36.24 14.68 23.76
CA SER A 344 35.09 14.18 24.54
C SER A 344 35.26 14.42 26.04
N PHE A 345 36.47 14.30 26.59
CA PHE A 345 36.76 14.62 27.99
C PHE A 345 36.65 16.12 28.28
N GLN A 346 37.16 16.98 27.39
CA GLN A 346 37.03 18.44 27.53
C GLN A 346 35.57 18.92 27.48
N THR A 347 34.74 18.31 26.63
CA THR A 347 33.30 18.64 26.58
C THR A 347 32.53 18.16 27.82
N MET A 348 32.96 17.09 28.47
CA MET A 348 32.37 16.64 29.74
C MET A 348 32.79 17.54 30.91
N GLU A 349 34.02 18.04 30.91
CA GLU A 349 34.55 18.96 31.93
C GLU A 349 33.93 20.37 31.83
N GLN A 350 33.52 20.81 30.64
CA GLN A 350 32.79 22.07 30.44
C GLN A 350 31.27 21.98 30.71
N ALA A 351 30.73 20.76 30.85
CA ALA A 351 29.31 20.51 31.10
C ALA A 351 29.00 20.18 32.57
N ALA A 352 30.03 20.08 33.42
CA ALA A 352 29.94 20.01 34.88
C ALA A 352 30.19 21.41 35.46
#